data_AF-A0A350T631-F1
#
_entry.id   AF-A0A350T631-F1
#
_cell.length_a   1.000
_cell.length_b   1.000
_cell.length_c   1.000
_cell.angle_alpha   90.00
_cell.angle_beta   90.00
_cell.angle_gamma   90.00
#
_symmetry.space_group_name_H-M   'P 1'
#
loop_
_entity.id
_entity.type
_entity.pdbx_description
1 polymer ?
#
loop_
_entity_poly.entity_id
_entity_poly.type
_entity_poly.pdbx_seq_one_letter_code
_entity_poly.pdbx_strand_id
1 'polypeptide(L)'
;MRLSSAELRQRQIVDLEHVLAALSEADRERFARLYEVSSAVGRLVPPDHMRRWIVKYFGSVEAVSEQKVVRVTNRWTLEGSLFNELRARRPLEARIPADLANEIARTAPDPFCEPELNTP
;
A
#
# COMPACT_ATOMS: atom_id res chain seq x y z
N MET A 1 -24.80 -12.15 -6.28
CA MET A 1 -25.16 -11.21 -5.20
C MET A 1 -24.11 -10.09 -5.22
N ARG A 2 -24.47 -8.87 -5.59
CA ARG A 2 -23.52 -7.73 -5.64
C ARG A 2 -23.41 -7.16 -4.22
N LEU A 3 -22.21 -7.19 -3.66
CA LEU A 3 -21.91 -6.52 -2.38
C LEU A 3 -22.10 -5.02 -2.54
N SER A 4 -22.72 -4.37 -1.56
CA SER A 4 -22.94 -2.94 -1.55
C SER A 4 -21.63 -2.15 -1.38
N SER A 5 -21.60 -0.92 -1.88
CA SER A 5 -20.46 0.00 -1.72
C SER A 5 -20.16 0.34 -0.24
N ALA A 6 -21.10 0.10 0.68
CA ALA A 6 -20.90 0.21 2.12
C ALA A 6 -20.19 -1.00 2.74
N GLU A 7 -20.41 -2.21 2.24
CA GLU A 7 -19.74 -3.43 2.72
C GLU A 7 -18.28 -3.52 2.25
N LEU A 8 -17.95 -2.86 1.13
CA LEU A 8 -16.57 -2.70 0.65
C LEU A 8 -15.77 -1.65 1.44
N ARG A 9 -16.44 -0.79 2.23
CA ARG A 9 -15.83 0.41 2.83
C ARG A 9 -14.89 0.16 4.04
N GLN A 10 -14.61 -1.08 4.43
CA GLN A 10 -13.71 -1.34 5.57
C GLN A 10 -12.91 -2.65 5.53
N ARG A 11 -12.65 -3.21 4.35
CA ARG A 11 -11.76 -4.39 4.22
C ARG A 11 -10.35 -3.90 3.88
N GLN A 12 -9.40 -4.05 4.80
CA GLN A 12 -8.01 -3.76 4.47
C GLN A 12 -7.46 -4.88 3.57
N ILE A 13 -6.48 -4.54 2.72
CA ILE A 13 -5.85 -5.54 1.83
C ILE A 13 -5.17 -6.69 2.61
N VAL A 14 -4.81 -6.46 3.87
CA VAL A 14 -4.26 -7.47 4.78
C VAL A 14 -5.30 -8.49 5.29
N ASP A 15 -6.59 -8.20 5.11
CA ASP A 15 -7.72 -9.08 5.48
C ASP A 15 -8.17 -9.99 4.33
N LEU A 16 -7.44 -10.01 3.22
CA LEU A 16 -7.86 -10.69 1.99
C LEU A 16 -8.23 -12.16 2.20
N GLU A 17 -7.56 -12.88 3.09
CA GLU A 17 -7.90 -14.27 3.43
C GLU A 17 -9.32 -14.39 4.01
N HIS A 18 -9.72 -13.48 4.90
CA HIS A 18 -11.09 -13.44 5.45
C HIS A 18 -12.11 -13.08 4.37
N VAL A 19 -11.74 -12.17 3.46
CA VAL A 19 -12.58 -11.80 2.32
C VAL A 19 -12.84 -13.01 1.42
N LEU A 20 -11.81 -13.79 1.12
CA LEU A 20 -11.91 -15.01 0.30
C LEU A 20 -12.71 -16.11 1.00
N ALA A 21 -12.56 -16.26 2.32
CA ALA A 21 -13.33 -17.23 3.11
C ALA A 21 -14.84 -16.94 3.11
N ALA A 22 -15.23 -15.67 2.98
CA ALA A 22 -16.63 -15.24 2.92
C ALA A 22 -17.25 -15.33 1.51
N LEU A 23 -16.49 -15.70 0.48
CA LEU A 23 -17.02 -15.87 -0.87
C LEU A 23 -17.88 -17.12 -1.00
N SER A 24 -18.79 -17.10 -1.97
CA SER A 24 -19.43 -18.33 -2.45
C SER A 24 -18.37 -19.29 -2.98
N GLU A 25 -18.65 -20.60 -2.93
CA GLU A 25 -17.73 -21.62 -3.45
C GLU A 25 -17.38 -21.37 -4.92
N ALA A 26 -18.38 -21.08 -5.75
CA ALA A 26 -18.18 -20.79 -7.17
C ALA A 26 -17.27 -19.57 -7.41
N ASP A 27 -17.37 -18.53 -6.58
CA ASP A 27 -16.52 -17.34 -6.72
C ASP A 27 -15.11 -17.58 -6.17
N ARG A 28 -14.98 -18.35 -5.07
CA ARG A 28 -13.69 -18.76 -4.53
C ARG A 28 -12.92 -19.62 -5.53
N GLU A 29 -13.59 -20.56 -6.20
CA GLU A 29 -12.98 -21.37 -7.27
C GLU A 29 -12.54 -20.53 -8.47
N ARG A 30 -13.38 -19.58 -8.92
CA ARG A 30 -13.01 -18.65 -10.00
C ARG A 30 -11.76 -17.86 -9.64
N PHE A 31 -11.70 -17.35 -8.42
CA PHE A 31 -10.55 -16.60 -7.93
C PHE A 31 -9.29 -17.47 -7.87
N ALA A 32 -9.38 -18.68 -7.29
CA ALA A 32 -8.25 -19.58 -7.09
C ALA A 32 -7.59 -20.09 -8.40
N ARG A 33 -8.31 -20.01 -9.53
CA ARG A 33 -7.74 -20.27 -10.86
C ARG A 33 -6.77 -19.19 -11.34
N LEU A 34 -7.01 -17.94 -10.94
CA LEU A 34 -6.23 -16.79 -11.41
C LEU A 34 -5.20 -16.33 -10.38
N TYR A 35 -5.53 -16.44 -9.09
CA TYR A 35 -4.73 -15.90 -8.01
C TYR A 35 -4.47 -16.93 -6.93
N GLU A 36 -3.28 -16.86 -6.37
CA GLU A 36 -2.90 -17.54 -5.14
C GLU A 36 -2.67 -16.49 -4.05
N VAL A 37 -3.23 -16.71 -2.87
CA VAL A 37 -3.06 -15.82 -1.71
C VAL A 37 -2.46 -16.61 -0.56
N SER A 38 -1.41 -16.07 0.04
CA SER A 38 -0.80 -16.59 1.26
C SER A 38 -0.46 -15.46 2.20
N SER A 39 -0.31 -15.74 3.49
CA SER A 39 0.17 -14.77 4.46
C SER A 39 1.25 -15.33 5.37
N ALA A 40 2.04 -14.42 5.93
CA ALA A 40 3.02 -14.72 6.97
C ALA A 40 3.04 -13.56 7.98
N VAL A 41 3.42 -13.86 9.22
CA VAL A 41 3.63 -12.85 10.26
C VAL A 41 5.14 -12.76 10.55
N GLY A 42 5.73 -11.61 10.25
CA GLY A 42 7.12 -11.31 10.60
C GLY A 42 7.23 -10.69 11.98
N ARG A 43 8.31 -11.01 12.70
CA ARG A 43 8.65 -10.39 13.99
C ARG A 43 9.85 -9.47 13.84
N LEU A 44 9.70 -8.21 14.23
CA LEU A 44 10.75 -7.19 14.26
C LEU A 44 11.38 -7.11 15.65
N VAL A 45 12.70 -7.12 15.72
CA VAL A 45 13.46 -6.76 16.92
C VAL A 45 14.13 -5.41 16.65
N PRO A 46 13.55 -4.29 17.10
CA PRO A 46 14.11 -2.98 16.79
C PRO A 46 15.35 -2.70 17.67
N PRO A 47 16.40 -2.09 17.11
CA PRO A 47 17.52 -1.57 17.89
C PRO A 47 17.05 -0.54 18.93
N ASP A 48 17.71 -0.49 20.09
CA ASP A 48 17.27 0.37 21.21
C ASP A 48 17.17 1.85 20.84
N HIS A 49 18.10 2.34 20.01
CA HIS A 49 18.08 3.73 19.56
C HIS A 49 16.86 4.06 18.67
N MET A 50 16.26 3.07 17.98
CA MET A 50 15.08 3.26 17.15
C MET A 50 13.77 3.31 17.96
N ARG A 51 13.74 2.79 19.19
CA ARG A 51 12.51 2.70 20.00
C ARG A 51 11.81 4.05 20.16
N ARG A 52 12.56 5.13 20.42
CA ARG A 52 12.00 6.49 20.55
C ARG A 52 11.36 6.99 19.26
N TRP A 53 12.00 6.72 18.13
CA TRP A 53 11.46 7.10 16.81
C TRP A 53 10.20 6.29 16.48
N ILE A 54 10.20 4.99 16.78
CA ILE A 54 9.04 4.12 16.60
C ILE A 54 7.85 4.62 17.44
N VAL A 55 8.05 4.88 18.73
CA VAL A 55 7.00 5.41 19.61
C VAL A 55 6.46 6.74 19.08
N LYS A 56 7.34 7.64 18.63
CA LYS A 56 6.93 8.94 18.08
C LYS A 56 5.99 8.83 16.88
N TYR A 57 6.24 7.89 15.96
CA TYR A 57 5.50 7.82 14.69
C TYR A 57 4.42 6.73 14.64
N PHE A 58 4.58 5.66 15.41
CA PHE A 58 3.72 4.48 15.40
C PHE A 58 3.04 4.22 16.75
N GLY A 59 3.30 5.06 17.76
CA GLY A 59 2.66 5.02 19.08
C GLY A 59 3.31 4.05 20.06
N SER A 60 3.71 2.85 19.63
CA SER A 60 4.41 1.89 20.49
C SER A 60 5.34 0.96 19.71
N VAL A 61 6.24 0.28 20.42
CA VAL A 61 7.13 -0.73 19.82
C VAL A 61 6.32 -1.97 19.44
N GLU A 62 5.35 -2.33 20.27
CA GLU A 62 4.45 -3.47 20.09
C GLU A 62 3.64 -3.32 18.78
N ALA A 63 3.21 -2.11 18.46
CA ALA A 63 2.45 -1.79 17.25
C ALA A 63 3.20 -2.09 15.94
N VAL A 64 4.53 -2.23 15.97
CA VAL A 64 5.36 -2.55 14.80
C VAL A 64 6.11 -3.89 14.92
N SER A 65 5.98 -4.55 16.07
CA SER A 65 6.74 -5.75 16.42
C SER A 65 6.28 -6.98 15.64
N GLU A 66 4.99 -7.09 15.37
CA GLU A 66 4.41 -8.17 14.57
C GLU A 66 3.74 -7.60 13.33
N GLN A 67 4.08 -8.15 12.17
CA GLN A 67 3.68 -7.60 10.89
C GLN A 67 3.12 -8.69 10.00
N LYS A 68 1.82 -8.65 9.76
CA LYS A 68 1.20 -9.50 8.74
C LYS A 68 1.60 -9.00 7.35
N VAL A 69 2.09 -9.92 6.54
CA VAL A 69 2.37 -9.72 5.12
C VAL A 69 1.47 -10.65 4.33
N VAL A 70 0.67 -10.09 3.42
CA VAL A 70 -0.14 -10.85 2.47
C VAL A 70 0.55 -10.85 1.12
N ARG A 71 0.76 -12.04 0.57
CA ARG A 71 1.24 -12.24 -0.80
C ARG A 71 0.07 -12.60 -1.70
N VAL A 72 -0.04 -11.92 -2.83
CA VAL A 72 -0.96 -12.27 -3.91
C VAL A 72 -0.12 -12.56 -5.14
N THR A 73 -0.23 -13.77 -5.68
CA THR A 73 0.45 -14.19 -6.90
C THR A 73 -0.59 -14.34 -8.01
N ASN A 74 -0.40 -13.64 -9.13
CA ASN A 74 -1.13 -13.93 -10.36
C ASN A 74 -0.53 -15.19 -10.98
N ARG A 75 -1.34 -16.25 -11.11
CA ARG A 75 -0.87 -17.56 -11.61
C ARG A 75 -0.64 -17.58 -13.12
N TRP A 76 -1.20 -16.61 -13.85
CA TRP A 76 -1.05 -16.49 -15.30
C TRP A 76 0.20 -15.70 -15.68
N THR A 77 0.43 -14.56 -15.02
CA THR A 77 1.61 -13.71 -15.29
C THR A 77 2.81 -14.06 -14.42
N LEU A 78 2.61 -14.85 -13.36
CA LEU A 78 3.58 -15.18 -12.32
C LEU A 78 4.05 -13.97 -11.49
N GLU A 79 3.38 -12.83 -11.63
CA GLU A 79 3.69 -11.63 -10.87
C GLU A 79 3.16 -11.74 -9.44
N GLY A 80 4.00 -11.36 -8.48
CA GLY A 80 3.68 -11.35 -7.06
C GLY A 80 3.60 -9.93 -6.51
N SER A 81 2.59 -9.66 -5.69
CA SER A 81 2.45 -8.44 -4.90
C SER A 81 2.47 -8.76 -3.41
N LEU A 82 3.16 -7.92 -2.63
CA LEU A 82 3.23 -8.03 -1.18
C LEU A 82 2.58 -6.81 -0.52
N PHE A 83 1.66 -7.08 0.40
CA PHE A 83 0.95 -6.07 1.16
C PHE A 83 1.29 -6.17 2.63
N ASN A 84 1.58 -5.03 3.25
CA ASN A 84 1.92 -4.91 4.67
C ASN A 84 1.33 -3.60 5.18
N GLU A 85 0.63 -3.65 6.31
CA GLU A 85 -0.11 -2.51 6.82
C GLU A 85 0.80 -1.34 7.23
N LEU A 86 1.99 -1.62 7.79
CA LEU A 86 2.91 -0.56 8.20
C LEU A 86 3.46 0.26 7.03
N ARG A 87 3.54 -0.31 5.82
CA ARG A 87 3.97 0.42 4.62
C ARG A 87 3.08 1.63 4.33
N ALA A 88 1.78 1.52 4.58
CA ALA A 88 0.82 2.61 4.39
C ALA A 88 0.95 3.71 5.47
N ARG A 89 1.53 3.38 6.62
CA ARG A 89 1.73 4.28 7.76
C ARG A 89 3.13 4.88 7.81
N ARG A 90 3.95 4.67 6.77
CA ARG A 90 5.33 5.20 6.73
C ARG A 90 5.29 6.73 6.88
N PRO A 91 6.03 7.30 7.85
CA PRO A 91 6.17 8.74 7.97
C PRO A 91 6.74 9.33 6.68
N LEU A 92 6.09 10.36 6.16
CA LEU A 92 6.64 11.17 5.07
C LEU A 92 7.71 12.09 5.64
N GLU A 93 8.98 11.78 5.37
CA GLU A 93 10.12 12.62 5.79
C GLU A 93 10.37 13.78 4.82
N ALA A 94 9.84 13.70 3.59
CA ALA A 94 9.90 14.77 2.62
C ALA A 94 8.95 15.90 3.04
N ARG A 95 9.52 16.97 3.59
CA ARG A 95 8.85 18.27 3.61
C ARG A 95 8.73 18.72 2.16
N ILE A 96 7.56 19.21 1.74
CA ILE A 96 7.44 19.96 0.49
C ILE A 96 8.55 21.02 0.53
N PRO A 97 9.45 21.08 -0.47
CA PRO A 97 10.50 22.09 -0.47
C PRO A 97 9.82 23.44 -0.29
N ALA A 98 10.32 24.24 0.65
CA ALA A 98 9.82 25.61 0.86
C ALA A 98 9.87 26.45 -0.44
N ASP A 99 10.61 25.95 -1.44
CA ASP A 99 10.92 26.59 -2.70
C ASP A 99 10.29 25.92 -3.93
N LEU A 100 9.32 25.01 -3.78
CA LEU A 100 8.71 24.28 -4.91
C LEU A 100 8.22 25.24 -6.01
N ALA A 101 7.63 26.37 -5.63
CA ALA A 101 7.18 27.40 -6.57
C ALA A 101 8.34 28.02 -7.37
N ASN A 102 9.50 28.23 -6.74
CA ASN A 102 10.68 28.77 -7.40
C ASN A 102 11.40 27.71 -8.25
N GLU A 103 11.37 26.43 -7.86
CA GLU A 103 11.85 25.34 -8.71
C GLU A 103 11.02 25.21 -9.99
N ILE A 104 9.69 25.28 -9.89
CA ILE A 104 8.78 25.31 -11.04
C ILE A 104 9.04 26.57 -11.89
N ALA A 105 9.22 27.74 -11.27
CA ALA A 105 9.49 28.97 -12.00
C ALA A 105 10.80 28.95 -12.80
N ARG A 106 11.81 28.17 -12.38
CA ARG A 106 13.08 28.01 -13.11
C ARG A 106 12.96 27.23 -14.40
N THR A 107 11.93 26.41 -14.55
CA THR A 107 11.71 25.68 -15.81
C THR A 107 11.04 26.57 -16.86
N ALA A 108 10.44 27.68 -16.45
CA ALA A 108 9.77 28.60 -17.37
C ALA A 108 10.77 29.45 -18.19
N PRO A 109 10.49 29.66 -19.50
CA PRO A 109 9.42 29.02 -20.27
C PRO A 109 9.82 27.59 -20.67
N ASP A 110 8.96 26.62 -20.36
CA ASP A 110 9.04 25.26 -20.92
C ASP A 110 7.84 24.99 -21.84
N PRO A 111 7.90 23.95 -22.71
CA PRO A 111 6.82 23.64 -23.65
C PRO A 111 5.43 23.41 -23.01
N PHE A 112 5.36 23.03 -21.73
CA PHE A 112 4.11 22.85 -21.00
C PHE A 112 3.54 24.14 -20.41
N CYS A 113 4.26 25.27 -20.49
CA CYS A 113 3.72 26.58 -20.13
C CYS A 113 2.63 27.05 -21.10
N GLU A 114 2.71 26.66 -22.38
CA GLU A 114 1.70 26.94 -23.42
C GLU A 114 1.49 25.68 -24.29
N PRO A 115 0.85 24.63 -23.74
CA PRO A 115 0.83 23.31 -24.34
C PRO A 115 0.10 23.28 -25.70
N GLU A 116 -0.93 24.11 -25.87
CA GLU A 116 -1.67 24.22 -27.14
C GLU A 116 -0.81 24.74 -28.30
N LEU A 117 0.29 25.44 -28.00
CA LEU A 117 1.18 26.05 -28.99
C LEU A 117 2.53 25.33 -29.10
N ASN A 118 3.00 24.70 -28.01
CA ASN A 118 4.38 24.22 -27.88
C ASN A 118 4.49 22.70 -27.67
N THR A 119 3.39 21.95 -27.65
CA THR A 119 3.42 20.46 -27.61
C THR A 119 2.72 19.85 -28.84
N PRO A 120 3.25 18.76 -29.44
CA PRO A 120 2.69 18.14 -30.66
C PRO A 120 1.34 17.47 -30.50
#